data_AF-A0A2D9SXP8-F1
#
_entry.id   AF-A0A2D9SXP8-F1
#
_cell.length_a   1.000
_cell.length_b   1.000
_cell.length_c   1.000
_cell.angle_alpha   90.00
_cell.angle_beta   90.00
_cell.angle_gamma   90.00
#
_symmetry.space_group_name_H-M   'P 1'
#
loop_
_entity.id
_entity.type
_entity.pdbx_description
1 polymer ?
#
loop_
_entity_poly.entity_id
_entity_poly.type
_entity_poly.pdbx_seq_one_letter_code
_entity_poly.pdbx_strand_id
1 'polypeptide(L)'
;MKRYRGIPIRYQADPEPLGPLLAERFVALPPDDATRSWIDDAFERPNRGMALAARAVARTFLSDYDANALTGTHDMRVVGSEQLRWLLRAAELGA
;
A
#
# COMPACT_ATOMS: atom_id res chain seq x y z
N MET A 1 -5.05 14.83 7.73
CA MET A 1 -4.32 13.54 7.74
C MET A 1 -5.00 12.58 8.71
N LYS A 2 -5.53 11.44 8.25
CA LYS A 2 -6.15 10.45 9.13
C LYS A 2 -5.05 9.57 9.75
N ARG A 3 -5.19 9.25 11.05
CA ARG A 3 -4.30 8.34 11.77
C ARG A 3 -5.07 7.09 12.19
N TYR A 4 -4.40 5.95 12.23
CA TYR A 4 -4.93 4.70 12.77
C TYR A 4 -3.84 3.99 13.56
N ARG A 5 -4.11 3.61 14.82
CA ARG A 5 -3.10 3.12 15.78
C ARG A 5 -1.82 3.99 15.83
N GLY A 6 -1.97 5.31 15.74
CA GLY A 6 -0.85 6.25 15.73
C GLY A 6 -0.09 6.37 14.39
N ILE A 7 -0.34 5.48 13.44
CA ILE A 7 0.27 5.49 12.10
C ILE A 7 -0.46 6.51 11.22
N PRO A 8 0.24 7.47 10.59
CA PRO A 8 -0.36 8.34 9.59
C PRO A 8 -0.68 7.54 8.33
N ILE A 9 -1.96 7.47 7.96
CA ILE A 9 -2.36 6.82 6.71
C ILE A 9 -2.51 7.89 5.63
N ARG A 10 -1.80 7.69 4.52
CA ARG A 10 -1.82 8.57 3.35
C ARG A 10 -2.41 7.80 2.17
N TYR A 11 -3.60 8.21 1.74
CA TYR A 11 -4.26 7.70 0.52
C TYR A 11 -4.11 8.67 -0.65
N GLN A 12 -3.31 9.73 -0.44
CA GLN A 12 -3.01 10.77 -1.42
C GLN A 12 -1.51 10.77 -1.67
N ALA A 13 -1.13 10.98 -2.93
CA ALA A 13 0.22 11.41 -3.28
C ALA A 13 0.25 12.95 -3.20
N ASP A 14 1.46 13.50 -3.06
CA ASP A 14 1.66 14.92 -3.31
C ASP A 14 1.54 15.16 -4.82
N PRO A 15 0.56 15.96 -5.29
CA PRO A 15 0.41 16.23 -6.70
C PRO A 15 1.41 17.29 -7.21
N GLU A 16 2.07 18.05 -6.33
CA GLU A 16 3.03 19.09 -6.73
C GLU A 16 4.21 18.53 -7.56
N PRO A 17 4.83 17.39 -7.21
CA PRO A 17 5.84 16.75 -8.06
C PRO A 17 5.24 16.03 -9.28
N LEU A 18 3.92 15.88 -9.37
CA LEU A 18 3.28 15.33 -10.57
C LEU A 18 3.23 16.42 -11.63
N GLY A 19 3.81 16.15 -12.81
CA GLY A 19 3.63 17.04 -13.96
C GLY A 19 2.13 17.25 -14.28
N PRO A 20 1.75 18.33 -14.98
CA PRO A 20 0.35 18.75 -15.15
C PRO A 20 -0.58 17.63 -15.64
N LEU A 21 -0.11 16.84 -16.62
CA LEU A 21 -0.87 15.74 -17.20
C LEU A 21 -1.14 14.59 -16.20
N LEU A 22 -0.22 14.34 -15.27
CA LEU A 22 -0.40 13.32 -14.23
C LEU A 22 -1.23 13.84 -13.07
N ALA A 23 -1.09 15.13 -12.73
CA ALA A 23 -1.90 15.77 -11.71
C ALA A 23 -3.38 15.80 -12.10
N GLU A 24 -3.70 16.05 -13.37
CA GLU A 24 -5.08 16.00 -13.91
C GLU A 24 -5.71 14.61 -13.82
N ARG A 25 -4.89 13.56 -13.98
CA ARG A 25 -5.33 12.15 -13.94
C ARG A 25 -5.24 11.52 -12.55
N PHE A 26 -4.82 12.29 -11.55
CA PHE A 26 -4.61 11.76 -10.21
C PHE A 26 -5.95 11.49 -9.52
N VAL A 27 -6.20 10.22 -9.20
CA VAL A 27 -7.37 9.80 -8.43
C VAL A 27 -6.96 9.52 -6.99
N ALA A 28 -7.38 10.37 -6.07
CA ALA A 28 -7.23 10.13 -4.65
C ALA A 28 -8.10 8.94 -4.21
N LEU A 29 -7.50 7.96 -3.52
CA LEU A 29 -8.23 6.80 -3.02
C LEU A 29 -8.97 7.14 -1.72
N PRO A 30 -10.20 6.63 -1.53
CA PRO A 30 -10.87 6.73 -0.25
C PRO A 30 -10.18 5.82 0.77
N PRO A 31 -10.25 6.15 2.07
CA PRO A 31 -9.87 5.23 3.12
C PRO A 31 -10.68 3.94 3.02
N ASP A 32 -10.04 2.80 3.23
CA ASP A 32 -10.70 1.51 3.25
C ASP A 32 -10.51 0.77 4.59
N ASP A 33 -11.43 -0.17 4.85
CA ASP A 33 -11.35 -1.01 6.04
C ASP A 33 -10.31 -2.12 5.88
N ALA A 34 -9.92 -2.45 4.65
CA ALA A 34 -8.86 -3.42 4.37
C ALA A 34 -7.49 -2.96 4.92
N THR A 35 -7.14 -1.68 4.76
CA THR A 35 -5.91 -1.11 5.33
C THR A 35 -5.93 -1.15 6.86
N ARG A 36 -7.08 -0.88 7.48
CA ARG A 36 -7.23 -0.95 8.95
C ARG A 36 -7.05 -2.38 9.45
N SER A 37 -7.74 -3.33 8.82
CA SER A 37 -7.63 -4.75 9.14
C SER A 37 -6.20 -5.27 8.95
N TRP A 38 -5.49 -4.82 7.92
CA TRP A 38 -4.08 -5.14 7.72
C TRP A 38 -3.20 -4.57 8.84
N ILE A 39 -3.43 -3.32 9.26
CA ILE A 39 -2.70 -2.73 10.39
C ILE A 39 -2.97 -3.53 11.66
N ASP A 40 -4.22 -3.84 11.98
CA ASP A 40 -4.58 -4.66 13.14
C ASP A 40 -3.85 -6.00 13.10
N ASP A 41 -3.85 -6.67 11.96
CA ASP A 41 -3.21 -7.95 11.77
C ASP A 41 -1.69 -7.90 11.99
N ALA A 42 -1.03 -6.86 11.48
CA ALA A 42 0.41 -6.66 11.66
C ALA A 42 0.78 -6.45 13.14
N PHE A 43 -0.10 -5.84 13.94
CA PHE A 43 0.08 -5.71 15.39
C PHE A 43 -0.18 -7.02 16.13
N GLU A 44 -1.19 -7.79 15.73
CA GLU A 44 -1.56 -9.06 16.37
C GLU A 44 -0.59 -10.19 16.02
N ARG A 45 -0.06 -10.20 14.81
CA ARG A 45 0.82 -11.23 14.26
C ARG A 45 2.10 -10.61 13.67
N PRO A 46 2.97 -10.03 14.51
CA PRO A 46 4.20 -9.40 14.02
C PRO A 46 5.10 -10.42 13.35
N ASN A 47 5.79 -9.98 12.29
CA ASN A 47 6.80 -10.79 11.62
C ASN A 47 7.87 -11.25 12.61
N ARG A 48 8.21 -12.54 12.57
CA ARG A 48 9.27 -13.10 13.41
C ARG A 48 10.64 -12.60 12.93
N GLY A 49 11.57 -12.38 13.86
CA GLY A 49 12.91 -11.84 13.56
C GLY A 49 13.68 -12.60 12.47
N MET A 50 13.49 -13.92 12.38
CA MET A 50 14.09 -14.75 11.32
C MET A 50 13.55 -14.42 9.92
N ALA A 51 12.25 -14.14 9.78
CA ALA A 51 11.66 -13.77 8.50
C ALA A 51 12.17 -12.39 8.04
N LEU A 52 12.34 -11.45 8.98
CA LEU A 52 12.92 -10.13 8.70
C LEU A 52 14.40 -10.22 8.29
N ALA A 53 15.18 -11.11 8.92
CA ALA A 53 16.57 -11.35 8.55
C ALA A 53 16.69 -11.98 7.15
N ALA A 54 15.87 -12.99 6.85
CA ALA A 54 15.82 -13.60 5.53
C ALA A 54 15.46 -12.58 4.44
N ARG A 55 14.50 -11.67 4.72
CA ARG A 55 14.13 -10.57 3.83
C ARG A 55 15.28 -9.61 3.60
N ALA A 56 16.02 -9.24 4.64
CA ALA A 56 17.17 -8.34 4.51
C ALA A 56 18.24 -8.91 3.56
N VAL A 57 18.50 -10.22 3.64
CA VAL A 57 19.40 -10.91 2.71
C VAL A 57 18.81 -10.98 1.31
N ALA A 58 17.53 -11.31 1.15
CA ALA A 58 16.90 -11.38 -0.18
C ALA A 58 16.96 -10.03 -0.93
N ARG A 59 16.78 -8.91 -0.22
CA ARG A 59 16.84 -7.54 -0.79
C ARG A 59 18.21 -7.15 -1.35
N THR A 60 19.28 -7.86 -1.04
CA THR A 60 20.59 -7.58 -1.65
C THR A 60 20.67 -8.07 -3.09
N PHE A 61 19.79 -8.98 -3.49
CA PHE A 61 19.79 -9.60 -4.82
C PHE A 61 18.49 -9.37 -5.59
N LEU A 62 17.41 -9.05 -4.89
CA LEU A 62 16.06 -8.95 -5.42
C LEU A 62 15.45 -7.58 -5.14
N SER A 63 14.44 -7.22 -5.93
CA SER A 63 13.60 -6.06 -5.63
C SER A 63 12.89 -6.27 -4.28
N ASP A 64 12.43 -5.18 -3.66
CA ASP A 64 11.64 -5.26 -2.43
C ASP A 64 10.36 -6.10 -2.62
N TYR A 65 9.78 -6.09 -3.83
CA TYR A 65 8.59 -6.86 -4.16
C TYR A 65 8.89 -8.37 -4.16
N ASP A 66 9.95 -8.78 -4.86
CA ASP A 66 10.37 -10.18 -4.95
C ASP A 66 10.87 -10.72 -3.61
N ALA A 67 11.62 -9.92 -2.86
CA ALA A 67 12.08 -10.27 -1.52
C ALA A 67 10.90 -10.46 -0.54
N ASN A 68 9.86 -9.63 -0.64
CA ASN A 68 8.64 -9.79 0.16
C ASN A 68 7.85 -11.04 -0.25
N ALA A 69 7.70 -11.29 -1.56
CA ALA A 69 7.03 -12.48 -2.08
C ALA A 69 7.73 -13.77 -1.64
N LEU A 70 9.06 -13.80 -1.67
CA LEU A 70 9.87 -14.94 -1.26
C LEU A 70 9.78 -15.23 0.25
N THR A 71 9.72 -14.18 1.07
CA THR A 71 9.83 -14.31 2.54
C THR A 71 8.50 -14.25 3.27
N GLY A 72 7.40 -13.94 2.58
CA GLY A 72 6.07 -13.79 3.17
C GLY A 72 6.01 -12.71 4.24
N THR A 73 6.94 -11.75 4.23
CA THR A 73 7.08 -10.76 5.30
C THR A 73 6.08 -9.60 5.20
N HIS A 74 5.48 -9.39 4.04
CA HIS A 74 4.43 -8.38 3.87
C HIS A 74 3.33 -8.97 2.99
N ASP A 75 2.09 -8.84 3.45
CA ASP A 75 0.94 -9.00 2.58
C ASP A 75 0.89 -7.77 1.64
N MET A 76 1.34 -7.96 0.40
CA MET A 76 1.48 -6.91 -0.62
C MET A 76 0.11 -6.54 -1.22
N ARG A 77 -0.87 -6.23 -0.38
CA ARG A 77 -2.16 -5.70 -0.83
C ARG A 77 -1.96 -4.28 -1.32
N VAL A 78 -1.88 -4.15 -2.64
CA VAL A 78 -1.71 -2.84 -3.31
C VAL A 78 -3.02 -2.04 -3.30
N VAL A 79 -4.17 -2.73 -3.37
CA VAL A 79 -5.49 -2.08 -3.46
C VAL A 79 -6.58 -3.01 -2.91
N GLY A 80 -7.50 -2.48 -2.08
CA GLY A 80 -8.67 -3.20 -1.63
C GLY A 80 -9.73 -3.35 -2.74
N SER A 81 -10.64 -4.32 -2.64
CA SER A 81 -11.71 -4.51 -3.66
C SER A 81 -12.61 -3.28 -3.83
N GLU A 82 -12.91 -2.55 -2.75
CA GLU A 82 -13.67 -1.29 -2.84
C GLU A 82 -12.88 -0.18 -3.53
N GLN A 83 -11.59 -0.05 -3.25
CA GLN A 83 -10.73 0.91 -3.93
C GLN A 83 -10.57 0.56 -5.41
N LEU A 84 -10.50 -0.73 -5.77
CA LEU A 84 -10.49 -1.16 -7.17
C LEU A 84 -11.79 -0.78 -7.88
N ARG A 85 -12.96 -1.05 -7.26
CA ARG A 85 -14.25 -0.61 -7.79
C ARG A 85 -14.31 0.90 -7.98
N TRP A 86 -13.75 1.65 -7.03
CA TRP A 86 -13.65 3.11 -7.12
C TRP A 86 -12.81 3.56 -8.31
N LEU A 87 -11.62 2.97 -8.51
CA LEU A 87 -10.74 3.29 -9.64
C LEU A 87 -11.37 2.95 -10.98
N LEU A 88 -12.04 1.80 -11.10
CA LEU A 88 -12.74 1.42 -12.33
C LEU A 88 -13.84 2.41 -12.69
N ARG A 89 -14.65 2.84 -11.70
CA ARG A 89 -15.66 3.90 -11.90
C ARG A 89 -15.02 5.24 -12.27
N ALA A 90 -13.92 5.62 -11.62
CA ALA A 90 -13.22 6.86 -11.94
C ALA A 90 -12.70 6.85 -13.40
N ALA A 91 -12.18 5.71 -13.87
CA ALA A 91 -11.73 5.53 -15.25
C ALA A 91 -12.90 5.60 -16.26
N GLU A 92 -14.05 5.00 -15.96
CA GLU A 92 -15.25 5.07 -16.79
C GLU A 92 -15.80 6.50 -16.93
N LEU A 93 -15.63 7.32 -15.88
CA LEU A 93 -16.09 8.71 -15.84
C LEU A 93 -15.08 9.71 -16.44
N GLY A 94 -13.95 9.23 -16.97
CA GLY A 94 -12.96 10.05 -17.69
C GLY A 94 -12.02 10.87 -16.80
N ALA A 95 -11.86 10.48 -15.52
CA ALA A 95 -10.82 11.02 -14.65
C ALA A 95 -9.41 10.82 -15.23
#